data_AF-A0A0K1S7Q6-F1
#
_entry.id   AF-A0A0K1S7Q6-F1
#
_cell.length_a   1.000
_cell.length_b   1.000
_cell.length_c   1.000
_cell.angle_alpha   90.00
_cell.angle_beta   90.00
_cell.angle_gamma   90.00
#
_symmetry.space_group_name_H-M   'P 1'
#
loop_
_entity.id
_entity.type
_entity.pdbx_description
1 polymer ?
#
loop_
_entity_poly.entity_id
_entity_poly.type
_entity_poly.pdbx_seq_one_letter_code
_entity_poly.pdbx_strand_id
1 'polypeptide(L)'
;MPRKNSFTPDLLEQLSHQWGGGVWIGEGALYSASPEQGKVERKLIEKALKGIVNKLMFFDENKFKMASKMSPIFKVFTGVEIKDKVDLIYHKNPQRGMITEKVLKMAYWRKKTPPTDRLNLDLDACGMIWCVPAVPFLGNHLRNALNIISSIAQKYGYEPNIGINCVTERNININAAIFYDRLLEGEDQKALNCHDEMLAELINQGYYPYRLSTHSMNSLPAAQDDYSCLIQKIKDSLDPNHILSPGRYEFL
;
A
#
# COMPACT_ATOMS: atom_id res chain seq x y z
N MET A 1 23.47 3.03 -13.04
CA MET A 1 23.52 1.59 -12.63
C MET A 1 22.15 1.22 -12.06
N PRO A 2 21.65 -0.03 -12.22
CA PRO A 2 20.45 -0.45 -11.49
C PRO A 2 20.69 -0.24 -9.99
N ARG A 3 19.69 0.24 -9.26
CA ARG A 3 19.78 0.35 -7.79
C ARG A 3 19.79 -1.07 -7.23
N LYS A 4 20.99 -1.65 -7.10
CA LYS A 4 21.20 -2.99 -6.53
C LYS A 4 20.99 -3.01 -5.02
N ASN A 5 21.11 -1.85 -4.35
CA ASN A 5 21.06 -1.73 -2.91
C ASN A 5 19.91 -0.79 -2.49
N SER A 6 19.39 -1.01 -1.29
CA SER A 6 18.46 -0.09 -0.63
C SER A 6 19.08 1.31 -0.49
N PHE A 7 18.24 2.32 -0.37
CA PHE A 7 18.70 3.67 -0.07
C PHE A 7 19.47 3.74 1.24
N THR A 8 20.48 4.61 1.27
CA THR A 8 21.16 4.97 2.51
C THR A 8 20.23 5.82 3.38
N PRO A 9 20.38 5.79 4.72
CA PRO A 9 19.62 6.64 5.63
C PRO A 9 19.68 8.14 5.24
N ASP A 10 20.86 8.63 4.88
CA ASP A 10 21.05 10.03 4.47
C ASP A 10 20.23 10.41 3.23
N LEU A 11 20.15 9.49 2.25
CA LEU A 11 19.36 9.71 1.04
C LEU A 11 17.85 9.69 1.37
N LEU A 12 17.41 8.80 2.26
CA LEU A 12 16.03 8.77 2.72
C LEU A 12 15.64 10.06 3.44
N GLU A 13 16.53 10.61 4.27
CA GLU A 13 16.32 11.90 4.95
C GLU A 13 16.21 13.05 3.94
N GLN A 14 17.12 13.11 2.96
CA GLN A 14 17.07 14.11 1.89
C GLN A 14 15.77 14.01 1.07
N LEU A 15 15.36 12.80 0.69
CA LEU A 15 14.11 12.58 -0.05
C LEU A 15 12.88 12.92 0.78
N SER A 16 12.89 12.58 2.07
CA SER A 16 11.84 12.95 3.03
C SER A 16 11.65 14.46 3.04
N HIS A 17 12.71 15.26 3.15
CA HIS A 17 12.62 16.73 3.09
C HIS A 17 12.02 17.25 1.77
N GLN A 18 12.38 16.65 0.62
CA GLN A 18 11.81 17.03 -0.68
C GLN A 18 10.30 16.73 -0.78
N TRP A 19 9.81 15.76 -0.02
CA TRP A 19 8.40 15.37 0.02
C TRP A 19 7.64 15.91 1.25
N GLY A 20 8.19 16.92 1.93
CA GLY A 20 7.52 17.62 3.02
C GLY A 20 7.85 17.10 4.43
N GLY A 21 8.88 16.26 4.56
CA GLY A 21 9.52 15.85 5.82
C GLY A 21 8.79 14.76 6.59
N GLY A 22 7.74 14.16 6.04
CA GLY A 22 6.97 13.12 6.70
C GLY A 22 7.57 11.74 6.50
N VAL A 23 7.92 11.06 7.60
CA VAL A 23 8.29 9.62 7.59
C VAL A 23 7.06 8.74 7.35
N TRP A 24 5.91 9.16 7.87
CA TRP A 24 4.60 8.56 7.62
C TRP A 24 3.64 9.64 7.14
N ILE A 25 2.91 9.33 6.07
CA ILE A 25 1.90 10.22 5.50
C ILE A 25 0.57 9.47 5.56
N GLY A 26 -0.40 10.07 6.25
CA GLY A 26 -1.76 9.55 6.34
C GLY A 26 -2.70 10.35 5.45
N GLU A 27 -3.57 9.64 4.75
CA GLU A 27 -4.71 10.22 4.04
C GLU A 27 -5.99 9.49 4.43
N GLY A 28 -7.10 10.21 4.37
CA GLY A 28 -8.42 9.68 4.69
C GLY A 28 -9.50 10.64 4.23
N ALA A 29 -10.74 10.15 4.20
CA ALA A 29 -11.90 10.94 3.84
C ALA A 29 -12.91 10.94 4.98
N LEU A 30 -13.52 12.11 5.20
CA LEU A 30 -14.59 12.30 6.16
C LEU A 30 -15.90 12.48 5.38
N TYR A 31 -16.76 11.48 5.42
CA TYR A 31 -18.09 11.53 4.83
C TYR A 31 -19.10 11.87 5.92
N SER A 32 -19.85 12.94 5.72
CA SER A 32 -20.85 13.41 6.68
C SER A 32 -22.16 13.67 5.96
N ALA A 33 -23.28 13.40 6.64
CA ALA A 33 -24.62 13.66 6.10
C ALA A 33 -24.96 15.16 6.11
N SER A 34 -24.31 15.93 6.99
CA SER A 34 -24.47 17.38 7.06
C SER A 34 -23.15 18.10 7.42
N PRO A 35 -23.03 19.40 7.08
CA PRO A 35 -21.88 20.21 7.48
C PRO A 35 -21.66 20.28 9.00
N GLU A 36 -22.73 20.22 9.79
CA GLU A 36 -22.69 20.24 11.25
C GLU A 36 -22.03 18.98 11.80
N GLN A 37 -22.44 17.80 11.30
CA GLN A 37 -21.82 16.53 11.65
C GLN A 37 -20.34 16.55 11.29
N GLY A 38 -19.98 16.94 10.06
CA GLY A 38 -18.59 16.98 9.61
C GLY A 38 -17.72 17.92 10.45
N LYS A 39 -18.27 19.04 10.94
CA LYS A 39 -17.55 19.93 11.88
C LYS A 39 -17.29 19.27 13.23
N VAL A 40 -18.24 18.51 13.76
CA VAL A 40 -18.09 17.80 15.04
C VAL A 40 -17.05 16.69 14.91
N GLU A 41 -17.16 15.84 13.90
CA GLU A 41 -16.22 14.74 13.66
C GLU A 41 -14.81 15.27 13.42
N ARG A 42 -14.67 16.33 12.62
CA ARG A 42 -13.38 17.01 12.42
C ARG A 42 -12.76 17.46 13.74
N LYS A 43 -13.53 18.09 14.64
CA LYS A 43 -13.02 18.51 15.95
C LYS A 43 -12.54 17.33 16.80
N LEU A 44 -13.23 16.18 16.73
CA LEU A 44 -12.82 14.97 17.44
C LEU A 44 -11.49 14.43 16.89
N ILE A 45 -11.32 14.40 15.57
CA ILE A 45 -10.07 14.00 14.91
C ILE A 45 -8.93 14.96 15.28
N GLU A 46 -9.16 16.27 15.19
CA GLU A 46 -8.18 17.30 15.56
C GLU A 46 -7.75 17.13 17.03
N LYS A 47 -8.70 16.86 17.95
CA LYS A 47 -8.40 16.60 19.35
C LYS A 47 -7.60 15.32 19.55
N ALA A 48 -7.97 14.23 18.87
CA ALA A 48 -7.32 12.94 19.00
C ALA A 48 -5.88 12.92 18.48
N LEU A 49 -5.61 13.67 17.40
CA LEU A 49 -4.29 13.72 16.76
C LEU A 49 -3.39 14.85 17.28
N LYS A 50 -3.92 15.74 18.13
CA LYS A 50 -3.17 16.87 18.68
C LYS A 50 -1.94 16.38 19.45
N GLY A 51 -0.76 16.86 19.05
CA GLY A 51 0.51 16.49 19.66
C GLY A 51 1.08 15.14 19.21
N ILE A 52 0.36 14.40 18.36
CA ILE A 52 0.82 13.14 17.77
C ILE A 52 1.36 13.38 16.36
N VAL A 53 0.67 14.20 15.56
CA VAL A 53 1.08 14.51 14.18
C VAL A 53 1.71 15.90 14.10
N ASN A 54 2.76 16.04 13.27
CA ASN A 54 3.39 17.34 13.01
C ASN A 54 2.49 18.26 12.16
N LYS A 55 1.67 17.68 11.28
CA LYS A 55 0.79 18.40 10.36
C LYS A 55 -0.51 17.64 10.15
N LEU A 56 -1.63 18.35 10.28
CA LEU A 56 -2.97 17.85 9.99
C LEU A 56 -3.67 18.86 9.07
N MET A 57 -4.18 18.40 7.94
CA MET A 57 -4.91 19.24 6.99
C MET A 57 -6.22 18.56 6.57
N PHE A 58 -7.30 19.32 6.64
CA PHE A 58 -8.58 18.98 6.03
C PHE A 58 -8.76 19.78 4.74
N PHE A 59 -9.17 19.13 3.65
CA PHE A 59 -9.42 19.77 2.37
C PHE A 59 -10.88 19.52 1.96
N ASP A 60 -11.67 20.59 1.86
CA ASP A 60 -13.10 20.56 1.55
C ASP A 60 -13.41 21.40 0.30
N GLU A 61 -14.69 21.46 -0.09
CA GLU A 61 -15.14 22.21 -1.27
C GLU A 61 -14.79 23.70 -1.20
N ASN A 62 -14.88 24.31 -0.02
CA ASN A 62 -14.61 25.73 0.14
C ASN A 62 -13.13 26.03 -0.07
N LYS A 63 -12.26 25.19 0.51
CA LYS A 63 -10.81 25.27 0.27
C LYS A 63 -10.46 24.99 -1.17
N PHE A 64 -11.13 24.03 -1.81
CA PHE A 64 -10.98 23.78 -3.25
C PHE A 64 -11.35 25.02 -4.08
N LYS A 65 -12.51 25.63 -3.85
CA LYS A 65 -12.96 26.85 -4.57
C LYS A 65 -11.99 28.00 -4.39
N MET A 66 -11.49 28.21 -3.16
CA MET A 66 -10.52 29.26 -2.87
C MET A 66 -9.18 29.00 -3.56
N ALA A 67 -8.64 27.78 -3.42
CA ALA A 67 -7.38 27.39 -4.07
C ALA A 67 -7.46 27.49 -5.59
N SER A 68 -8.60 27.08 -6.17
CA SER A 68 -8.83 27.16 -7.62
C SER A 68 -8.89 28.60 -8.12
N LYS A 69 -9.50 29.51 -7.37
CA LYS A 69 -9.51 30.96 -7.70
C LYS A 69 -8.12 31.60 -7.60
N MET A 70 -7.28 31.12 -6.68
CA MET A 70 -5.91 31.63 -6.50
C MET A 70 -4.89 30.99 -7.45
N SER A 71 -5.20 29.83 -8.05
CA SER A 71 -4.29 29.11 -8.95
C SER A 71 -3.77 29.95 -10.13
N PRO A 72 -4.57 30.79 -10.81
CA PRO A 72 -4.08 31.62 -11.91
C PRO A 72 -3.06 32.65 -11.43
N ILE A 73 -3.30 33.24 -10.25
CA ILE A 73 -2.40 34.22 -9.62
C ILE A 73 -1.08 33.53 -9.26
N PHE A 74 -1.13 32.36 -8.66
CA PHE A 74 0.07 31.59 -8.31
C PHE A 74 0.90 31.23 -9.54
N LYS A 75 0.26 30.83 -10.65
CA LYS A 75 0.93 30.55 -11.93
C LYS A 75 1.63 31.79 -12.48
N VAL A 76 1.01 32.96 -12.40
CA VAL A 76 1.61 34.22 -12.85
C VAL A 76 2.86 34.58 -12.04
N PHE A 77 2.83 34.38 -10.72
CA PHE A 77 3.95 34.76 -9.84
C PHE A 77 5.07 33.71 -9.75
N THR A 78 4.76 32.43 -9.91
CA THR A 78 5.73 31.34 -9.66
C THR A 78 6.03 30.49 -10.90
N GLY A 79 5.27 30.64 -11.99
CA GLY A 79 5.36 29.79 -13.18
C GLY A 79 4.78 28.38 -12.98
N VAL A 80 4.36 28.01 -11.76
CA VAL A 80 3.90 26.66 -11.45
C VAL A 80 2.38 26.55 -11.58
N GLU A 81 1.92 25.65 -12.45
CA GLU A 81 0.50 25.34 -12.61
C GLU A 81 0.04 24.32 -11.55
N ILE A 82 -0.71 24.81 -10.55
CA ILE A 82 -1.20 23.98 -9.44
C ILE A 82 -2.63 23.46 -9.64
N LYS A 83 -3.32 23.91 -10.70
CA LYS A 83 -4.73 23.57 -10.98
C LYS A 83 -4.95 22.05 -11.01
N ASP A 84 -4.11 21.31 -11.74
CA ASP A 84 -4.23 19.86 -11.86
C ASP A 84 -3.98 19.12 -10.55
N LYS A 85 -3.12 19.66 -9.67
CA LYS A 85 -2.88 19.11 -8.33
C LYS A 85 -4.08 19.37 -7.42
N VAL A 86 -4.63 20.58 -7.45
CA VAL A 86 -5.83 20.95 -6.68
C VAL A 86 -7.05 20.13 -7.11
N ASP A 87 -7.20 19.90 -8.42
CA ASP A 87 -8.28 19.09 -8.98
C ASP A 87 -8.10 17.59 -8.64
N LEU A 88 -6.87 17.08 -8.63
CA LEU A 88 -6.56 15.73 -8.16
C LEU A 88 -6.92 15.52 -6.69
N ILE A 89 -6.66 16.53 -5.85
CA ILE A 89 -6.94 16.45 -4.41
C ILE A 89 -8.46 16.44 -4.13
N TYR A 90 -9.29 17.05 -4.99
CA TYR A 90 -10.72 17.18 -4.72
C TYR A 90 -11.65 16.46 -5.70
N HIS A 91 -11.67 16.81 -6.99
CA HIS A 91 -12.63 16.23 -7.94
C HIS A 91 -12.19 14.88 -8.47
N LYS A 92 -10.89 14.67 -8.72
CA LYS A 92 -10.34 13.42 -9.24
C LYS A 92 -9.75 12.55 -8.12
N ASN A 93 -10.17 12.79 -6.89
CA ASN A 93 -9.68 12.07 -5.72
C ASN A 93 -10.29 10.66 -5.68
N PRO A 94 -9.48 9.59 -5.62
CA PRO A 94 -9.97 8.21 -5.54
C PRO A 94 -10.88 7.92 -4.35
N GLN A 95 -10.73 8.65 -3.25
CA GLN A 95 -11.63 8.52 -2.10
C GLN A 95 -13.08 8.82 -2.49
N ARG A 96 -13.32 9.66 -3.50
CA ARG A 96 -14.66 9.95 -4.01
C ARG A 96 -15.16 8.95 -5.06
N GLY A 97 -14.51 7.79 -5.19
CA GLY A 97 -14.85 6.77 -6.19
C GLY A 97 -14.32 7.07 -7.59
N MET A 98 -13.39 8.02 -7.73
CA MET A 98 -12.82 8.39 -9.03
C MET A 98 -11.65 7.48 -9.39
N ILE A 99 -11.64 6.96 -10.61
CA ILE A 99 -10.58 6.07 -11.08
C ILE A 99 -9.37 6.90 -11.49
N THR A 100 -8.16 6.41 -11.17
CA THR A 100 -6.91 7.01 -11.64
C THR A 100 -5.86 5.96 -11.96
N GLU A 101 -5.16 6.15 -13.07
CA GLU A 101 -4.02 5.31 -13.48
C GLU A 101 -2.68 5.84 -12.94
N LYS A 102 -2.67 7.02 -12.30
CA LYS A 102 -1.43 7.67 -11.81
C LYS A 102 -0.65 6.77 -10.84
N VAL A 103 -1.37 5.96 -10.08
CA VAL A 103 -0.81 5.02 -9.10
C VAL A 103 0.03 3.92 -9.77
N LEU A 104 -0.26 3.54 -11.03
CA LEU A 104 0.47 2.50 -11.74
C LEU A 104 1.96 2.82 -11.94
N LYS A 105 2.32 4.12 -11.93
CA LYS A 105 3.72 4.57 -12.02
C LYS A 105 4.59 4.04 -10.88
N MET A 106 4.00 3.64 -9.74
CA MET A 106 4.75 3.03 -8.64
C MET A 106 5.44 1.72 -9.04
N ALA A 107 4.85 0.95 -9.96
CA ALA A 107 5.43 -0.31 -10.43
C ALA A 107 6.74 -0.11 -11.22
N TYR A 108 6.98 1.10 -11.72
CA TYR A 108 8.22 1.47 -12.42
C TYR A 108 9.33 1.92 -11.47
N TRP A 109 9.11 1.90 -10.15
CA TRP A 109 10.03 2.45 -9.15
C TRP A 109 11.47 1.98 -9.30
N ARG A 110 11.67 0.70 -9.68
CA ARG A 110 12.99 0.10 -9.88
C ARG A 110 13.45 0.01 -11.35
N LYS A 111 12.65 0.48 -12.29
CA LYS A 111 13.04 0.56 -13.71
C LYS A 111 14.07 1.66 -13.90
N LYS A 112 15.05 1.41 -14.77
CA LYS A 112 16.08 2.41 -15.11
C LYS A 112 15.55 3.52 -16.00
N THR A 113 14.61 3.18 -16.87
CA THR A 113 13.96 4.12 -17.77
C THR A 113 12.68 4.64 -17.11
N PRO A 114 12.44 5.95 -17.16
CA PRO A 114 11.19 6.51 -16.68
C PRO A 114 10.01 5.92 -17.48
N PRO A 115 8.83 5.74 -16.85
CA PRO A 115 7.65 5.30 -17.57
C PRO A 115 7.28 6.29 -18.67
N THR A 116 6.84 5.78 -19.82
CA THR A 116 6.23 6.62 -20.86
C THR A 116 4.80 7.01 -20.47
N ASP A 117 4.13 7.82 -21.29
CA ASP A 117 2.72 8.16 -21.06
C ASP A 117 1.78 6.96 -21.28
N ARG A 118 2.24 5.92 -21.98
CA ARG A 118 1.49 4.66 -22.17
C ARG A 118 2.07 3.58 -21.26
N LEU A 119 1.43 3.38 -20.11
CA LEU A 119 1.86 2.39 -19.13
C LEU A 119 1.45 0.98 -19.56
N ASN A 120 2.38 0.03 -19.59
CA ASN A 120 2.10 -1.40 -19.75
C ASN A 120 3.10 -2.24 -18.94
N LEU A 121 2.68 -2.66 -17.75
CA LEU A 121 3.56 -3.34 -16.79
C LEU A 121 4.15 -4.65 -17.31
N ASP A 122 3.39 -5.38 -18.14
CA ASP A 122 3.81 -6.67 -18.68
C ASP A 122 4.85 -6.49 -19.79
N LEU A 123 4.55 -5.66 -20.79
CA LEU A 123 5.49 -5.34 -21.87
C LEU A 123 6.75 -4.64 -21.34
N ASP A 124 6.60 -3.80 -20.32
CA ASP A 124 7.72 -3.10 -19.70
C ASP A 124 8.45 -3.96 -18.67
N ALA A 125 8.07 -5.24 -18.49
CA ALA A 125 8.74 -6.18 -17.61
C ALA A 125 8.91 -5.63 -16.16
N CYS A 126 7.84 -5.03 -15.64
CA CYS A 126 7.76 -4.57 -14.26
C CYS A 126 7.37 -5.74 -13.34
N GLY A 127 8.14 -5.96 -12.29
CA GLY A 127 7.86 -6.94 -11.25
C GLY A 127 7.20 -6.28 -10.05
N MET A 128 6.14 -6.90 -9.54
CA MET A 128 5.44 -6.45 -8.34
C MET A 128 4.89 -7.64 -7.57
N ILE A 129 5.29 -7.78 -6.31
CA ILE A 129 4.76 -8.77 -5.38
C ILE A 129 4.26 -8.03 -4.13
N TRP A 130 3.15 -8.51 -3.56
CA TRP A 130 2.59 -7.97 -2.33
C TRP A 130 2.65 -9.03 -1.22
N CYS A 131 3.24 -8.68 -0.08
CA CYS A 131 3.04 -9.39 1.17
C CYS A 131 2.03 -8.59 2.02
N VAL A 132 0.92 -9.21 2.38
CA VAL A 132 -0.28 -8.47 2.85
C VAL A 132 -0.82 -8.99 4.20
N PRO A 133 -0.06 -8.87 5.30
CA PRO A 133 -0.50 -9.33 6.61
C PRO A 133 -1.62 -8.46 7.19
N ALA A 134 -2.48 -9.09 7.97
CA ALA A 134 -3.43 -8.42 8.86
C ALA A 134 -2.88 -8.42 10.30
N VAL A 135 -3.02 -7.30 10.99
CA VAL A 135 -2.57 -7.15 12.38
C VAL A 135 -3.65 -6.49 13.23
N PRO A 136 -3.70 -6.77 14.55
CA PRO A 136 -4.56 -6.03 15.47
C PRO A 136 -4.28 -4.52 15.40
N PHE A 137 -5.31 -3.70 15.58
CA PHE A 137 -5.17 -2.24 15.64
C PHE A 137 -4.56 -1.78 16.97
N LEU A 138 -3.32 -2.21 17.22
CA LEU A 138 -2.55 -1.93 18.42
C LEU A 138 -1.11 -1.60 18.00
N GLY A 139 -0.58 -0.50 18.54
CA GLY A 139 0.70 0.04 18.08
C GLY A 139 1.90 -0.90 18.27
N ASN A 140 1.87 -1.79 19.25
CA ASN A 140 2.92 -2.81 19.46
C ASN A 140 2.94 -3.84 18.31
N HIS A 141 1.79 -4.37 17.92
CA HIS A 141 1.68 -5.34 16.83
C HIS A 141 2.06 -4.72 15.49
N LEU A 142 1.55 -3.51 15.22
CA LEU A 142 1.92 -2.77 14.02
C LEU A 142 3.43 -2.52 13.95
N ARG A 143 4.06 -2.03 15.03
CA ARG A 143 5.52 -1.83 15.07
C ARG A 143 6.31 -3.12 14.84
N ASN A 144 5.88 -4.24 15.42
CA ASN A 144 6.56 -5.53 15.21
C ASN A 144 6.52 -5.94 13.73
N ALA A 145 5.34 -5.88 13.11
CA ALA A 145 5.17 -6.22 11.70
C ALA A 145 5.99 -5.30 10.79
N LEU A 146 5.99 -3.99 11.05
CA LEU A 146 6.79 -3.02 10.28
C LEU A 146 8.29 -3.28 10.38
N ASN A 147 8.79 -3.69 11.55
CA ASN A 147 10.20 -4.04 11.75
C ASN A 147 10.59 -5.28 10.95
N ILE A 148 9.75 -6.33 10.97
CA ILE A 148 9.96 -7.56 10.19
C ILE A 148 10.01 -7.24 8.70
N ILE A 149 8.99 -6.55 8.19
CA ILE A 149 8.89 -6.17 6.78
C ILE A 149 10.12 -5.36 6.35
N SER A 150 10.51 -4.36 7.16
CA SER A 150 11.64 -3.49 6.83
C SER A 150 12.97 -4.22 6.85
N SER A 151 13.21 -5.04 7.88
CA SER A 151 14.45 -5.81 8.02
C SER A 151 14.62 -6.79 6.86
N ILE A 152 13.56 -7.53 6.50
CA ILE A 152 13.63 -8.54 5.44
C ILE A 152 13.74 -7.86 4.06
N ALA A 153 12.96 -6.80 3.80
CA ALA A 153 13.11 -6.05 2.54
C ALA A 153 14.56 -5.55 2.35
N GLN A 154 15.15 -4.96 3.40
CA GLN A 154 16.53 -4.47 3.36
C GLN A 154 17.56 -5.60 3.19
N LYS A 155 17.37 -6.74 3.87
CA LYS A 155 18.23 -7.94 3.72
C LYS A 155 18.34 -8.38 2.26
N TYR A 156 17.26 -8.28 1.48
CA TYR A 156 17.23 -8.62 0.05
C TYR A 156 17.56 -7.45 -0.89
N GLY A 157 17.93 -6.28 -0.34
CA GLY A 157 18.29 -5.08 -1.09
C GLY A 157 17.10 -4.31 -1.66
N TYR A 158 15.91 -4.49 -1.09
CA TYR A 158 14.68 -3.73 -1.39
C TYR A 158 14.46 -2.59 -0.40
N GLU A 159 13.72 -1.56 -0.81
CA GLU A 159 13.19 -0.56 0.12
C GLU A 159 11.89 -1.06 0.78
N PRO A 160 11.64 -0.75 2.06
CA PRO A 160 10.33 -0.96 2.66
C PRO A 160 9.29 -0.03 2.00
N ASN A 161 8.51 -0.59 1.08
CA ASN A 161 7.35 0.09 0.50
C ASN A 161 6.09 -0.41 1.20
N ILE A 162 5.53 0.40 2.09
CA ILE A 162 4.52 -0.04 3.04
C ILE A 162 3.30 0.89 2.97
N GLY A 163 2.14 0.32 2.66
CA GLY A 163 0.84 0.93 2.90
C GLY A 163 0.21 0.38 4.17
N ILE A 164 -0.45 1.23 4.95
CA ILE A 164 -1.20 0.84 6.15
C ILE A 164 -2.65 1.22 5.94
N ASN A 165 -3.54 0.23 5.96
CA ASN A 165 -4.97 0.41 5.80
C ASN A 165 -5.68 0.08 7.11
N CYS A 166 -6.21 1.10 7.75
CA CYS A 166 -7.04 0.98 8.95
C CYS A 166 -8.46 0.56 8.55
N VAL A 167 -8.68 -0.75 8.34
CA VAL A 167 -9.93 -1.29 7.74
C VAL A 167 -11.10 -1.22 8.71
N THR A 168 -10.87 -1.55 9.98
CA THR A 168 -11.86 -1.48 11.06
C THR A 168 -11.21 -0.92 12.31
N GLU A 169 -11.97 -0.74 13.39
CA GLU A 169 -11.44 -0.33 14.69
C GLU A 169 -10.58 -1.41 15.37
N ARG A 170 -10.54 -2.63 14.82
CA ARG A 170 -9.83 -3.79 15.40
C ARG A 170 -8.71 -4.33 14.54
N ASN A 171 -8.71 -4.01 13.25
CA ASN A 171 -7.82 -4.63 12.28
C ASN A 171 -7.16 -3.61 11.35
N ILE A 172 -5.86 -3.79 11.15
CA ILE A 172 -5.05 -3.07 10.17
C ILE A 172 -4.58 -4.07 9.12
N ASN A 173 -4.79 -3.75 7.85
CA ASN A 173 -4.17 -4.46 6.74
C ASN A 173 -2.92 -3.70 6.31
N ILE A 174 -1.78 -4.39 6.30
CA ILE A 174 -0.53 -3.83 5.80
C ILE A 174 -0.33 -4.34 4.37
N ASN A 175 0.09 -3.46 3.48
CA ASN A 175 0.46 -3.80 2.11
C ASN A 175 1.95 -3.54 1.95
N ALA A 176 2.78 -4.57 2.02
CA ALA A 176 4.21 -4.49 1.73
C ALA A 176 4.46 -4.84 0.27
N ALA A 177 4.88 -3.86 -0.53
CA ALA A 177 5.17 -4.05 -1.95
C ALA A 177 6.67 -4.31 -2.19
N ILE A 178 6.94 -5.31 -3.03
CA ILE A 178 8.27 -5.59 -3.58
C ILE A 178 8.21 -5.28 -5.07
N PHE A 179 8.79 -4.14 -5.46
CA PHE A 179 8.93 -3.74 -6.86
C PHE A 179 10.32 -4.11 -7.38
N TYR A 180 10.40 -4.63 -8.59
CA TYR A 180 11.67 -5.06 -9.20
C TYR A 180 11.61 -4.98 -10.73
N ASP A 181 12.77 -5.01 -11.36
CA ASP A 181 12.89 -5.01 -12.82
C ASP A 181 13.11 -6.43 -13.30
N ARG A 182 12.13 -7.02 -14.01
CA ARG A 182 12.20 -8.42 -14.47
C ARG A 182 13.23 -8.64 -15.57
N LEU A 183 13.76 -7.57 -16.18
CA LEU A 183 14.84 -7.66 -17.16
C LEU A 183 16.21 -7.89 -16.51
N LEU A 184 16.30 -7.76 -15.19
CA LEU A 184 17.53 -8.06 -14.46
C LEU A 184 17.53 -9.53 -14.07
N GLU A 185 18.55 -10.24 -14.53
CA GLU A 185 18.76 -11.65 -14.24
C GLU A 185 18.73 -11.92 -12.72
N GLY A 186 17.95 -12.92 -12.31
CA GLY A 186 17.82 -13.34 -10.91
C GLY A 186 16.90 -12.47 -10.05
N GLU A 187 16.42 -11.31 -10.51
CA GLU A 187 15.55 -10.46 -9.69
C GLU A 187 14.19 -11.11 -9.40
N ASP A 188 13.60 -11.86 -10.34
CA ASP A 188 12.35 -12.59 -10.12
C ASP A 188 12.46 -13.54 -8.92
N GLN A 189 13.51 -14.37 -8.89
CA GLN A 189 13.75 -15.31 -7.78
C GLN A 189 14.12 -14.60 -6.48
N LYS A 190 14.91 -13.53 -6.54
CA LYS A 190 15.27 -12.74 -5.35
C LYS A 190 14.05 -12.10 -4.70
N ALA A 191 13.12 -11.58 -5.51
CA ALA A 191 11.88 -10.98 -5.05
C ALA A 191 10.95 -12.02 -4.40
N LEU A 192 10.85 -13.22 -5.00
CA LEU A 192 10.10 -14.34 -4.42
C LEU A 192 10.69 -14.79 -3.08
N ASN A 193 12.01 -14.97 -3.00
CA ASN A 193 12.67 -15.36 -1.75
C ASN A 193 12.45 -14.29 -0.65
N CYS A 194 12.51 -13.00 -1.01
CA CYS A 194 12.19 -11.91 -0.08
C CYS A 194 10.74 -11.98 0.40
N HIS A 195 9.80 -12.25 -0.51
CA HIS A 195 8.39 -12.39 -0.18
C HIS A 195 8.15 -13.57 0.77
N ASP A 196 8.70 -14.74 0.47
CA ASP A 196 8.43 -15.97 1.20
C ASP A 196 9.03 -15.94 2.61
N GLU A 197 10.25 -15.42 2.76
CA GLU A 197 10.84 -15.20 4.09
C GLU A 197 10.02 -14.19 4.91
N MET A 198 9.58 -13.10 4.27
CA MET A 198 8.74 -12.09 4.92
C MET A 198 7.41 -12.67 5.39
N LEU A 199 6.75 -13.43 4.50
CA LEU A 199 5.47 -14.06 4.81
C LEU A 199 5.61 -15.08 5.93
N ALA A 200 6.64 -15.93 5.89
CA ALA A 200 6.89 -16.95 6.90
C ALA A 200 7.13 -16.33 8.29
N GLU A 201 7.96 -15.29 8.39
CA GLU A 201 8.23 -14.64 9.67
C GLU A 201 6.98 -13.93 10.21
N LEU A 202 6.19 -13.28 9.35
CA LEU A 202 4.93 -12.66 9.75
C LEU A 202 3.94 -13.71 10.29
N ILE A 203 3.78 -14.84 9.60
CA ILE A 203 2.92 -15.96 10.05
C ILE A 203 3.41 -16.51 11.40
N ASN A 204 4.72 -16.67 11.58
CA ASN A 204 5.31 -17.14 12.84
C ASN A 204 4.98 -16.23 14.03
N GLN A 205 4.79 -14.93 13.77
CA GLN A 205 4.35 -13.95 14.77
C GLN A 205 2.82 -13.85 14.91
N GLY A 206 2.07 -14.70 14.20
CA GLY A 206 0.60 -14.71 14.19
C GLY A 206 -0.04 -13.66 13.26
N TYR A 207 0.73 -13.03 12.36
CA TYR A 207 0.25 -12.04 11.41
C TYR A 207 -0.04 -12.67 10.06
N TYR A 208 -1.20 -13.30 9.96
CA TYR A 208 -1.62 -13.99 8.75
C TYR A 208 -1.96 -13.03 7.60
N PRO A 209 -1.69 -13.39 6.34
CA PRO A 209 -2.09 -12.60 5.19
C PRO A 209 -3.61 -12.62 5.02
N TYR A 210 -4.21 -11.47 4.73
CA TYR A 210 -5.64 -11.42 4.36
C TYR A 210 -5.87 -11.87 2.91
N ARG A 211 -4.81 -11.99 2.11
CA ARG A 211 -4.84 -12.51 0.74
C ARG A 211 -3.50 -13.13 0.36
N LEU A 212 -3.52 -14.25 -0.35
CA LEU A 212 -2.32 -14.85 -0.94
C LEU A 212 -2.21 -14.53 -2.44
N SER A 213 -0.96 -14.44 -2.91
CA SER A 213 -0.63 -14.53 -4.32
C SER A 213 -0.78 -15.97 -4.80
N THR A 214 -0.99 -16.20 -6.11
CA THR A 214 -1.06 -17.55 -6.70
C THR A 214 0.16 -18.41 -6.39
N HIS A 215 1.32 -17.79 -6.18
CA HIS A 215 2.55 -18.48 -5.80
C HIS A 215 2.50 -19.02 -4.36
N SER A 216 1.78 -18.36 -3.47
CA SER A 216 1.86 -18.57 -2.02
C SER A 216 0.65 -19.31 -1.45
N MET A 217 -0.17 -19.97 -2.29
CA MET A 217 -1.38 -20.66 -1.84
C MET A 217 -1.10 -21.73 -0.78
N ASN A 218 0.08 -22.35 -0.86
CA ASN A 218 0.51 -23.42 0.04
C ASN A 218 1.40 -22.91 1.19
N SER A 219 1.51 -21.59 1.37
CA SER A 219 2.38 -20.98 2.38
C SER A 219 1.71 -20.82 3.75
N LEU A 220 0.41 -21.14 3.87
CA LEU A 220 -0.28 -21.12 5.15
C LEU A 220 -0.08 -22.45 5.91
N PRO A 221 0.03 -22.40 7.24
CA PRO A 221 0.06 -23.61 8.04
C PRO A 221 -1.25 -24.38 7.89
N ALA A 222 -1.17 -25.71 8.03
CA ALA A 222 -2.35 -26.55 8.04
C ALA A 222 -3.32 -26.13 9.15
N ALA A 223 -4.62 -26.20 8.87
CA ALA A 223 -5.63 -25.97 9.88
C ALA A 223 -5.48 -26.99 11.03
N GLN A 224 -5.68 -26.54 12.26
CA GLN A 224 -5.59 -27.40 13.45
C GLN A 224 -6.93 -28.00 13.86
N ASP A 225 -7.99 -27.75 13.08
CA ASP A 225 -9.36 -28.16 13.31
C ASP A 225 -10.00 -28.76 12.03
N ASP A 226 -11.32 -28.97 12.06
CA ASP A 226 -12.07 -29.58 10.94
C ASP A 226 -12.22 -28.65 9.72
N TYR A 227 -11.65 -27.44 9.73
CA TYR A 227 -11.80 -26.45 8.67
C TYR A 227 -11.42 -27.00 7.30
N SER A 228 -10.21 -27.59 7.17
CA SER A 228 -9.75 -28.14 5.89
C SER A 228 -10.68 -29.26 5.38
N CYS A 229 -11.14 -30.14 6.29
CA CYS A 229 -12.07 -31.21 5.94
C CYS A 229 -13.42 -30.67 5.44
N LEU A 230 -13.96 -29.66 6.11
CA LEU A 230 -15.22 -29.02 5.71
C LEU A 230 -15.10 -28.37 4.33
N ILE A 231 -14.05 -27.58 4.11
CA ILE A 231 -13.81 -26.91 2.82
C ILE A 231 -13.64 -27.94 1.70
N GLN A 232 -12.89 -29.01 1.93
CA GLN A 232 -12.71 -30.08 0.95
C GLN A 232 -14.04 -30.77 0.61
N LYS A 233 -14.88 -31.09 1.60
CA LYS A 233 -16.20 -31.68 1.35
C LYS A 233 -17.11 -30.78 0.51
N ILE A 234 -17.09 -29.47 0.78
CA ILE A 234 -17.84 -28.49 -0.03
C ILE A 234 -17.31 -28.46 -1.46
N LYS A 235 -15.98 -28.44 -1.63
CA LYS A 235 -15.31 -28.47 -2.94
C LYS A 235 -15.69 -29.70 -3.74
N ASP A 236 -15.56 -30.89 -3.16
CA ASP A 236 -15.84 -32.16 -3.83
C ASP A 236 -17.32 -32.31 -4.20
N SER A 237 -18.22 -31.74 -3.38
CA SER A 237 -19.66 -31.76 -3.65
C SER A 237 -20.06 -30.86 -4.82
N LEU A 238 -19.36 -29.74 -5.03
CA LEU A 238 -19.68 -28.75 -6.06
C LEU A 238 -18.85 -28.92 -7.34
N ASP A 239 -17.65 -29.51 -7.23
CA ASP A 239 -16.71 -29.71 -8.32
C ASP A 239 -16.02 -31.09 -8.20
N PRO A 240 -16.78 -32.19 -8.36
CA PRO A 240 -16.28 -33.56 -8.16
C PRO A 240 -15.16 -33.97 -9.13
N ASN A 241 -15.00 -33.24 -10.24
CA ASN A 241 -13.94 -33.49 -11.22
C ASN A 241 -12.73 -32.54 -11.02
N HIS A 242 -12.74 -31.69 -10.00
CA HIS A 242 -11.67 -30.74 -9.66
C HIS A 242 -11.22 -29.84 -10.83
N ILE A 243 -12.16 -29.34 -11.62
CA ILE A 243 -11.86 -28.51 -12.81
C ILE A 243 -11.71 -27.03 -12.43
N LEU A 244 -12.44 -26.56 -11.41
CA LEU A 244 -12.54 -25.15 -11.06
C LEU A 244 -11.37 -24.72 -10.17
N SER A 245 -10.32 -24.16 -10.77
CA SER A 245 -9.19 -23.52 -10.07
C SER A 245 -8.53 -24.38 -8.97
N PRO A 246 -8.03 -25.59 -9.30
CA PRO A 246 -7.36 -26.45 -8.33
C PRO A 246 -6.16 -25.74 -7.66
N GLY A 247 -5.95 -26.00 -6.37
CA GLY A 247 -4.90 -25.40 -5.53
C GLY A 247 -5.24 -24.00 -4.98
N ARG A 248 -6.41 -23.43 -5.27
CA ARG A 248 -6.78 -22.09 -4.79
C ARG A 248 -7.31 -22.16 -3.35
N TYR A 249 -6.45 -21.80 -2.38
CA TYR A 249 -6.75 -21.93 -0.94
C TYR A 249 -7.16 -23.35 -0.53
N GLU A 250 -6.56 -24.36 -1.16
CA GLU A 250 -6.72 -25.75 -0.77
C GLU A 250 -5.62 -26.04 0.27
N PHE A 251 -6.03 -26.15 1.53
CA PHE A 251 -5.15 -26.42 2.66
C PHE A 251 -5.01 -27.93 2.83
N LEU A 252 -4.14 -28.54 2.04
CA LEU A 252 -3.73 -29.95 2.18
C LEU A 252 -2.85 -30.15 3.42
#